data_AF-A0A919UQH7-F1
#
_entry.id   AF-A0A919UQH7-F1
#
_cell.length_a   1.000
_cell.length_b   1.000
_cell.length_c   1.000
_cell.angle_alpha   90.00
_cell.angle_beta   90.00
_cell.angle_gamma   90.00
#
_symmetry.space_group_name_H-M   'P 1'
#
loop_
_entity.id
_entity.type
_entity.pdbx_description
1 polymer ?
#
loop_
_entity_poly.entity_id
_entity_poly.type
_entity_poly.pdbx_seq_one_letter_code
_entity_poly.pdbx_strand_id
1 'polypeptide(L)'
;MWTDRRIAAWKATGEGPTAAVWTISQLVAFVDDVREDSLFPLWWLAALRGLCRGELAGLRWVDLSLKTAELAMAQQLVHVGGKLMPFPPKSAVGRRTVALVPQTVRLLRRHEHDRRAEMTRRGQA
;
A
#
# COMPACT_ATOMS: atom_id res chain seq x y z
N MET A 1 -9.68 -5.73 16.56
CA MET A 1 -9.19 -4.34 16.65
C MET A 1 -8.38 -4.15 17.91
N TRP A 2 -7.21 -3.52 17.83
CA TRP A 2 -6.32 -3.22 18.96
C TRP A 2 -6.81 -2.01 19.76
N THR A 3 -7.90 -2.20 20.50
CA THR A 3 -8.34 -1.22 21.50
C THR A 3 -7.46 -1.29 22.73
N ASP A 4 -7.47 -0.24 23.57
CA ASP A 4 -6.67 -0.19 24.81
C ASP A 4 -6.89 -1.41 25.71
N ARG A 5 -8.16 -1.84 25.84
CA ARG A 5 -8.52 -3.06 26.60
C ARG A 5 -7.85 -4.32 26.04
N ARG A 6 -7.77 -4.46 24.71
CA ARG A 6 -7.13 -5.62 24.06
C ARG A 6 -5.61 -5.56 24.13
N ILE A 7 -5.02 -4.36 24.05
CA ILE A 7 -3.59 -4.16 24.27
C ILE A 7 -3.23 -4.55 25.70
N ALA A 8 -4.01 -4.10 26.70
CA ALA A 8 -3.79 -4.43 28.10
C ALA A 8 -3.93 -5.94 28.36
N ALA A 9 -4.96 -6.59 27.82
CA ALA A 9 -5.14 -8.03 27.93
C ALA A 9 -3.95 -8.79 27.32
N TRP A 10 -3.55 -8.45 26.09
CA TRP A 10 -2.39 -9.06 25.45
C TRP A 10 -1.09 -8.89 26.24
N LYS A 11 -0.84 -7.70 26.80
CA LYS A 11 0.35 -7.46 27.64
C LYS A 11 0.34 -8.28 28.94
N ALA A 12 -0.85 -8.57 29.48
CA ALA A 12 -1.00 -9.32 30.72
C ALA A 12 -0.97 -10.85 30.52
N THR A 13 -1.59 -11.35 29.44
CA THR A 13 -1.80 -12.79 29.24
C THR A 13 -0.94 -13.39 28.13
N GLY A 14 -0.34 -12.56 27.26
CA GLY A 14 0.34 -13.01 26.04
C GLY A 14 -0.61 -13.40 24.91
N GLU A 15 -1.92 -13.48 25.16
CA GLU A 15 -2.91 -13.87 24.15
C GLU A 15 -3.30 -12.68 23.27
N GLY A 16 -2.79 -12.66 22.05
CA GLY A 16 -3.15 -11.68 21.03
C GLY A 16 -4.46 -12.02 20.31
N PRO A 17 -5.15 -11.04 19.71
CA PRO A 17 -6.30 -11.33 18.85
C PRO A 17 -5.86 -12.11 17.60
N THR A 18 -6.73 -12.98 17.08
CA THR A 18 -6.51 -13.73 15.83
C THR A 18 -6.15 -12.82 14.64
N ALA A 19 -6.71 -11.61 14.61
CA ALA A 19 -6.35 -10.58 13.64
C ALA A 19 -6.09 -9.24 14.32
N ALA A 20 -4.89 -8.73 14.06
CA ALA A 20 -4.39 -7.44 14.51
C ALA A 20 -4.91 -6.30 13.62
N VAL A 21 -6.11 -5.79 13.88
CA VAL A 21 -6.69 -4.66 13.12
C VAL A 21 -6.49 -3.35 13.89
N TRP A 22 -5.99 -2.30 13.23
CA TRP A 22 -5.82 -0.98 13.85
C TRP A 22 -7.15 -0.26 14.08
N THR A 23 -7.18 0.57 15.12
CA THR A 23 -8.23 1.59 15.27
C THR A 23 -7.98 2.76 14.31
N ILE A 24 -8.98 3.62 14.11
CA ILE A 24 -8.83 4.83 13.30
C ILE A 24 -7.70 5.71 13.85
N SER A 25 -7.65 5.93 15.18
CA SER A 25 -6.63 6.75 15.81
C SER A 25 -5.21 6.18 15.60
N GLN A 26 -5.05 4.86 15.65
CA GLN A 26 -3.78 4.19 15.35
C GLN A 26 -3.39 4.34 13.88
N LEU A 27 -4.35 4.21 12.96
CA LEU A 27 -4.10 4.41 11.53
C LEU A 27 -3.69 5.85 11.24
N VAL A 28 -4.36 6.84 11.83
CA VAL A 28 -4.01 8.26 11.69
C VAL A 28 -2.60 8.52 12.23
N ALA A 29 -2.30 8.04 13.45
CA ALA A 29 -0.96 8.19 14.03
C ALA A 29 0.14 7.58 13.14
N PHE A 30 -0.10 6.40 12.56
CA PHE A 30 0.84 5.80 11.61
C PHE A 30 1.00 6.65 10.35
N VAL A 31 -0.10 7.06 9.72
CA VAL A 31 -0.06 7.89 8.50
C VAL A 31 0.67 9.21 8.76
N ASP A 32 0.52 9.79 9.95
CA ASP A 32 1.23 11.00 10.37
C ASP A 32 2.74 10.78 10.53
N ASP A 33 3.13 9.67 11.13
CA ASP A 33 4.53 9.29 11.33
C ASP A 33 5.28 9.08 10.02
N VAL A 34 4.60 8.50 9.00
CA VAL A 34 5.22 8.20 7.70
C VAL A 34 5.06 9.30 6.65
N ARG A 35 4.59 10.51 7.01
CA ARG A 35 4.31 11.60 6.03
C ARG A 35 5.50 11.96 5.15
N GLU A 36 6.69 11.94 5.73
CA GLU A 36 7.95 12.30 5.05
C GLU A 36 8.68 11.08 4.46
N ASP A 37 8.12 9.87 4.59
CA ASP A 37 8.68 8.67 3.98
C ASP A 37 8.56 8.75 2.44
N SER A 38 9.64 8.40 1.74
CA SER A 38 9.65 8.27 0.27
C SER A 38 8.62 7.27 -0.28
N LEU A 39 8.13 6.35 0.56
CA LEU A 39 7.09 5.36 0.29
C LEU A 39 5.71 5.79 0.81
N PHE A 40 5.54 7.02 1.29
CA PHE A 40 4.25 7.52 1.78
C PHE A 40 3.06 7.23 0.84
N PRO A 41 3.16 7.38 -0.51
CA PRO A 41 2.07 7.02 -1.40
C PRO A 41 1.68 5.53 -1.38
N LEU A 42 2.64 4.65 -1.12
CA LEU A 42 2.39 3.21 -0.94
C LEU A 42 1.65 2.96 0.37
N TRP A 43 2.09 3.58 1.47
CA TRP A 43 1.43 3.51 2.77
C TRP A 43 -0.01 4.05 2.72
N TRP A 44 -0.22 5.15 2.00
CA TRP A 44 -1.53 5.74 1.76
C TRP A 44 -2.48 4.78 1.01
N LEU A 45 -1.99 4.09 -0.03
CA LEU A 45 -2.77 3.09 -0.74
C LEU A 45 -3.11 1.88 0.14
N ALA A 46 -2.15 1.41 0.95
CA ALA A 46 -2.36 0.32 1.89
C ALA A 46 -3.46 0.64 2.92
N ALA A 47 -3.43 1.86 3.46
CA ALA A 47 -4.39 2.36 4.44
C ALA A 47 -5.84 2.41 3.91
N LEU A 48 -6.02 2.84 2.65
CA LEU A 48 -7.36 3.16 2.14
C LEU A 48 -8.03 2.05 1.33
N ARG A 49 -7.27 1.14 0.70
CA ARG A 49 -7.80 0.25 -0.34
C ARG A 49 -7.62 -1.24 -0.06
N GLY A 50 -7.13 -1.61 1.12
CA GLY A 50 -7.08 -2.99 1.59
C GLY A 50 -6.30 -3.91 0.65
N LEU A 51 -5.23 -3.39 0.05
CA LEU A 51 -4.39 -4.13 -0.89
C LEU A 51 -3.48 -5.10 -0.12
N CYS A 52 -3.34 -6.33 -0.61
CA CYS A 52 -2.39 -7.27 -0.05
C CYS A 52 -0.96 -6.81 -0.32
N ARG A 53 0.01 -7.18 0.54
CA ARG A 53 1.43 -6.81 0.37
C ARG A 53 1.98 -7.14 -1.02
N GLY A 54 1.62 -8.29 -1.57
CA GLY A 54 2.03 -8.70 -2.92
C GLY A 54 1.44 -7.80 -4.02
N GLU A 55 0.18 -7.36 -3.88
CA GLU A 55 -0.47 -6.43 -4.82
C GLU A 55 0.23 -5.07 -4.77
N LEU A 56 0.47 -4.54 -3.56
CA LEU A 56 1.20 -3.28 -3.35
C LEU A 56 2.61 -3.31 -3.96
N ALA A 57 3.35 -4.39 -3.74
CA ALA A 57 4.70 -4.56 -4.28
C ALA A 57 4.69 -4.78 -5.80
N GLY A 58 3.59 -5.27 -6.37
CA GLY A 58 3.45 -5.54 -7.81
C GLY A 58 2.88 -4.39 -8.63
N LEU A 59 2.57 -3.25 -8.00
CA LEU A 59 2.02 -2.09 -8.71
C LEU A 59 2.97 -1.58 -9.79
N ARG A 60 2.42 -1.24 -10.95
CA ARG A 60 3.14 -0.60 -12.05
C ARG A 60 2.45 0.68 -12.48
N TRP A 61 3.23 1.62 -12.97
CA TRP A 61 2.71 2.87 -13.55
C TRP A 61 1.76 2.62 -14.73
N VAL A 62 1.99 1.56 -15.52
CA VAL A 62 1.11 1.21 -16.67
C VAL A 62 -0.28 0.76 -16.26
N ASP A 63 -0.46 0.29 -15.02
CA ASP A 63 -1.76 -0.19 -14.51
C ASP A 63 -2.52 0.95 -13.79
N LEU A 64 -1.95 2.15 -13.74
CA LEU A 64 -2.49 3.32 -13.04
C LEU A 64 -2.94 4.39 -14.04
N SER A 65 -4.22 4.71 -14.04
CA SER A 65 -4.78 5.83 -14.79
C SER A 65 -5.11 6.99 -13.86
N LEU A 66 -4.24 7.99 -13.81
CA LEU A 66 -4.48 9.24 -13.06
C LEU A 66 -5.49 10.17 -13.75
N LYS A 67 -5.89 9.87 -15.00
CA LYS A 67 -6.92 10.59 -15.74
C LYS A 67 -8.32 10.09 -15.36
N THR A 68 -8.51 8.78 -15.36
CA THR A 68 -9.79 8.17 -14.94
C THR A 68 -9.87 7.90 -13.44
N ALA A 69 -8.79 8.19 -12.70
CA ALA A 69 -8.66 7.94 -11.27
C ALA A 69 -8.88 6.46 -10.91
N GLU A 70 -8.21 5.58 -11.64
CA GLU A 70 -8.37 4.13 -11.53
C GLU A 70 -7.03 3.44 -11.43
N LEU A 71 -6.97 2.38 -10.61
CA LEU A 71 -5.82 1.50 -10.47
C LEU A 71 -6.25 0.06 -10.73
N ALA A 72 -5.73 -0.55 -11.79
CA ALA A 72 -6.00 -1.94 -12.12
C ALA A 72 -5.10 -2.88 -11.31
N MET A 73 -5.70 -3.85 -10.62
CA MET A 73 -4.96 -4.95 -9.98
C MET A 73 -4.60 -6.01 -11.04
N ALA A 74 -3.52 -5.76 -11.77
CA ALA A 74 -3.07 -6.63 -12.86
C ALA A 74 -2.16 -7.77 -12.39
N GLN A 75 -1.39 -7.56 -11.32
CA GLN A 75 -0.44 -8.55 -10.80
C GLN A 75 -0.15 -8.36 -9.31
N GLN A 76 0.55 -9.34 -8.75
CA GLN A 76 1.15 -9.32 -7.42
C GLN A 76 2.56 -9.91 -7.49
N LEU A 77 3.45 -9.50 -6.60
CA LEU A 77 4.74 -10.17 -6.41
C LEU A 77 4.62 -11.28 -5.37
N VAL A 78 5.17 -12.45 -5.70
CA VAL A 78 5.19 -13.64 -4.85
C VAL A 78 6.60 -14.19 -4.76
N HIS A 79 6.99 -14.69 -3.58
CA HIS A 79 8.25 -15.44 -3.44
C HIS A 79 8.05 -16.89 -3.89
N VAL A 80 8.81 -17.34 -4.89
CA VAL A 80 8.85 -18.71 -5.37
C VAL A 80 10.31 -19.15 -5.43
N GLY A 81 10.67 -20.19 -4.67
CA GLY A 81 12.05 -20.71 -4.65
C GLY A 81 13.11 -19.65 -4.28
N GLY A 82 12.79 -18.75 -3.34
CA GLY A 82 13.68 -17.66 -2.91
C GLY A 82 13.72 -16.45 -3.84
N LYS A 83 13.00 -16.46 -4.98
CA LYS A 83 12.96 -15.35 -5.94
C LYS A 83 11.62 -14.63 -5.91
N LEU A 84 11.64 -13.30 -6.09
CA LEU A 84 10.43 -12.50 -6.30
C LEU A 84 10.00 -12.60 -7.75
N MET A 85 8.76 -13.03 -7.98
CA MET A 85 8.20 -13.22 -9.33
C MET A 85 6.80 -12.60 -9.43
N PRO A 86 6.47 -11.97 -10.58
CA PRO A 86 5.12 -11.48 -10.84
C PRO A 86 4.16 -12.63 -11.13
N PHE A 87 2.99 -12.59 -10.52
CA PHE A 87 1.89 -13.51 -10.76
C PHE A 87 0.57 -12.74 -10.93
N PRO A 88 -0.41 -13.30 -11.66
CA PRO A 88 -1.76 -12.73 -11.63
C PRO A 88 -2.33 -12.75 -10.21
N PRO A 89 -3.33 -11.90 -9.90
CA PRO A 89 -4.02 -11.94 -8.62
C PRO A 89 -4.54 -13.35 -8.31
N LYS A 90 -4.39 -13.77 -7.05
CA LYS A 90 -4.57 -15.17 -6.61
C LYS A 90 -6.00 -15.66 -6.80
N SER A 91 -6.96 -14.74 -6.74
CA SER A 91 -8.38 -15.03 -6.90
C SER A 91 -9.00 -14.15 -7.99
N ALA A 92 -10.14 -14.59 -8.54
CA ALA A 92 -10.94 -13.78 -9.46
C ALA A 92 -11.34 -12.43 -8.84
N VAL A 93 -11.64 -12.40 -7.53
CA VAL A 93 -11.92 -11.16 -6.76
C VAL A 93 -10.70 -10.25 -6.71
N GLY A 94 -9.49 -10.81 -6.74
CA GLY A 94 -8.25 -10.05 -6.79
C GLY A 94 -8.10 -9.24 -8.08
N ARG A 95 -8.66 -9.71 -9.20
CA ARG A 95 -8.65 -9.02 -10.50
C ARG A 95 -9.75 -7.96 -10.50
N ARG A 96 -9.41 -6.76 -10.05
CA ARG A 96 -10.35 -5.65 -9.88
C ARG A 96 -9.72 -4.32 -10.28
N THR A 97 -10.57 -3.38 -10.67
CA THR A 97 -10.19 -1.97 -10.79
C THR A 97 -10.60 -1.24 -9.52
N VAL A 98 -9.64 -0.52 -8.95
CA VAL A 98 -9.78 0.23 -7.71
C VAL A 98 -9.92 1.70 -8.06
N ALA A 99 -11.10 2.28 -7.82
CA ALA A 99 -11.30 3.73 -7.95
C ALA A 99 -10.43 4.48 -6.92
N LEU A 100 -9.89 5.63 -7.33
CA LEU A 100 -9.01 6.47 -6.51
C LEU A 100 -9.73 7.76 -6.16
N VAL A 101 -9.66 8.14 -4.89
CA VAL A 101 -10.18 9.44 -4.46
C VAL A 101 -9.24 10.57 -4.92
N PRO A 102 -9.75 11.80 -5.12
CA PRO A 102 -8.96 12.91 -5.66
C PRO A 102 -7.65 13.19 -4.89
N GLN A 103 -7.67 13.01 -3.57
CA GLN A 103 -6.50 13.13 -2.69
C GLN A 103 -5.40 12.15 -3.10
N THR A 104 -5.76 10.89 -3.33
CA THR A 104 -4.83 9.83 -3.77
C THR A 104 -4.26 10.14 -5.15
N VAL A 105 -5.09 10.63 -6.08
CA VAL A 105 -4.62 11.02 -7.42
C VAL A 105 -3.58 12.13 -7.34
N ARG A 106 -3.81 13.17 -6.53
CA ARG A 106 -2.83 14.25 -6.33
C ARG A 106 -1.52 13.73 -5.75
N LEU A 107 -1.61 12.86 -4.76
CA LEU A 107 -0.44 12.25 -4.12
C LEU A 107 0.39 11.43 -5.12
N LEU A 108 -0.27 10.60 -5.92
CA LEU A 108 0.40 9.76 -6.93
C LEU A 108 1.00 10.60 -8.06
N ARG A 109 0.36 11.69 -8.49
CA ARG A 109 0.94 12.63 -9.47
C ARG A 109 2.24 13.25 -8.98
N ARG A 110 2.25 13.72 -7.73
CA ARG A 110 3.47 14.26 -7.12
C ARG A 110 4.57 13.21 -7.07
N HIS A 111 4.24 12.01 -6.61
CA HIS A 111 5.20 10.92 -6.54
C HIS A 111 5.78 10.53 -7.90
N GLU A 112 4.94 10.44 -8.94
CA GLU A 112 5.39 10.14 -10.30
C GLU A 112 6.39 11.18 -10.80
N HIS A 113 6.08 12.47 -10.60
CA HIS A 113 6.95 13.57 -10.96
C HIS A 113 8.31 13.47 -10.25
N ASP A 114 8.30 13.27 -8.93
CA ASP A 114 9.52 13.21 -8.12
C ASP A 114 10.40 12.01 -8.51
N ARG A 115 9.79 10.84 -8.78
CA ARG A 115 10.50 9.64 -9.23
C ARG A 115 11.10 9.80 -10.62
N ARG A 116 10.38 10.44 -11.55
CA ARG A 116 10.92 10.74 -12.88
C ARG A 116 12.11 11.70 -12.78
N ALA A 117 12.01 12.76 -11.98
CA ALA A 117 13.10 13.70 -11.75
C ALA A 117 14.33 13.06 -11.09
N GLU A 118 14.11 12.09 -10.20
CA GLU A 118 15.19 11.29 -9.60
C GLU A 118 15.85 10.35 -10.62
N MET A 119 15.06 9.65 -11.45
CA MET A 119 15.58 8.78 -12.51
C MET A 119 16.40 9.56 -13.55
N THR A 120 15.96 10.74 -13.96
CA THR A 120 16.74 11.60 -14.88
C THR A 120 18.09 12.01 -14.26
N ARG A 121 18.11 12.37 -12.98
CA ARG A 121 19.36 12.71 -12.26
C ARG A 121 20.30 11.52 -12.15
N ARG A 122 19.77 10.33 -11.85
CA ARG A 122 20.57 9.09 -11.72
C ARG A 122 21.08 8.55 -13.06
N GLY A 123 20.38 8.82 -14.17
CA GLY A 123 20.81 8.45 -15.52
C GLY A 123 21.77 9.44 -16.18
N GLN A 124 22.07 10.57 -15.52
CA GLN A 124 23.05 11.58 -15.95
C GLN A 124 24.38 11.50 -15.16
N ALA A 125 24.57 10.47 -14.35
CA ALA A 125 25.80 10.14 -13.63
C ALA A 125 26.33 8.77 -14.11
#